data_AF-A0A8T7LPK7-F1
#
_entry.id   AF-A0A8T7LPK7-F1
#
_cell.length_a   1.000
_cell.length_b   1.000
_cell.length_c   1.000
_cell.angle_alpha   90.00
_cell.angle_beta   90.00
_cell.angle_gamma   90.00
#
_symmetry.space_group_name_H-M   'P 1'
#
loop_
_entity.id
_entity.type
_entity.pdbx_description
1 polymer ?
#
loop_
_entity_poly.entity_id
_entity_poly.type
_entity_poly.pdbx_seq_one_letter_code
_entity_poly.pdbx_strand_id
1 'polypeptide(L)'
;MMNCNDARALLALDPGAGSDDDRLNEHIAACPACAAYQRRNRAIDMALRDELRWEVPAALTAQLVAIALQGPHFSLASRPRRWYVVVVYTLTLMVMAVSLAVAWNIGVSLTAQIGLGDALARALAAPGQWLADLTRSLPESRYVIDFALRVRDQLLWLLLVAVLWAILDRPPQSSLART
;
A
#
# COMPACT_ATOMS: atom_id res chain seq x y z
N MET A 1 -29.97 -9.81 7.06
CA MET A 1 -30.47 -11.17 6.78
C MET A 1 -29.69 -11.71 5.60
N MET A 2 -29.13 -12.91 5.73
CA MET A 2 -28.31 -13.53 4.69
C MET A 2 -29.20 -14.29 3.69
N ASN A 3 -28.93 -14.16 2.40
CA ASN A 3 -29.69 -14.87 1.37
C ASN A 3 -29.19 -16.33 1.24
N CYS A 4 -30.08 -17.23 0.85
CA CYS A 4 -29.76 -18.63 0.56
C CYS A 4 -28.67 -18.80 -0.50
N ASN A 5 -28.62 -17.90 -1.50
CA ASN A 5 -27.58 -17.95 -2.54
C ASN A 5 -26.20 -17.63 -1.96
N ASP A 6 -26.12 -16.59 -1.11
CA ASP A 6 -24.88 -16.20 -0.45
C ASP A 6 -24.42 -17.30 0.53
N ALA A 7 -25.35 -17.87 1.28
CA ALA A 7 -25.07 -19.00 2.16
C ALA A 7 -24.56 -20.24 1.40
N ARG A 8 -25.14 -20.56 0.24
CA ARG A 8 -24.66 -21.66 -0.61
C ARG A 8 -23.28 -21.38 -1.21
N ALA A 9 -23.02 -20.13 -1.63
CA ALA A 9 -21.72 -19.75 -2.15
C ALA A 9 -20.62 -19.92 -1.09
N LEU A 10 -20.88 -19.49 0.15
CA LEU A 10 -19.96 -19.68 1.28
C LEU A 10 -19.77 -21.17 1.61
N LEU A 11 -20.85 -21.95 1.69
CA LEU A 11 -20.80 -23.39 1.95
C LEU A 11 -20.15 -24.22 0.83
N ALA A 12 -20.05 -23.69 -0.39
CA ALA A 12 -19.36 -24.33 -1.49
C ALA A 12 -17.84 -24.08 -1.44
N LEU A 13 -17.41 -22.94 -0.89
CA LEU A 13 -16.00 -22.58 -0.74
C LEU A 13 -15.39 -23.28 0.48
N ASP A 14 -16.09 -23.25 1.61
CA ASP A 14 -15.67 -23.91 2.83
C ASP A 14 -16.89 -24.55 3.54
N PRO A 15 -17.07 -25.87 3.43
CA PRO A 15 -18.15 -26.58 4.09
C PRO A 15 -17.95 -26.69 5.62
N GLY A 16 -16.75 -26.34 6.11
CA GLY A 16 -16.37 -26.20 7.51
C GLY A 16 -16.64 -24.82 8.11
N ALA A 17 -16.68 -23.76 7.29
CA ALA A 17 -16.81 -22.34 7.71
C ALA A 17 -18.05 -22.01 8.56
N GLY A 18 -19.01 -22.93 8.65
CA GLY A 18 -20.06 -22.84 9.66
C GLY A 18 -19.48 -22.51 11.04
N SER A 19 -18.37 -23.11 11.50
CA SER A 19 -17.90 -22.85 12.87
C SER A 19 -17.41 -21.44 13.18
N ASP A 20 -16.96 -20.67 12.18
CA ASP A 20 -16.37 -19.33 12.38
C ASP A 20 -17.35 -18.19 12.08
N ASP A 21 -18.38 -18.42 11.26
CA ASP A 21 -19.36 -17.39 10.87
C ASP A 21 -20.72 -17.56 11.56
N ASP A 22 -20.94 -16.80 12.64
CA ASP A 22 -22.19 -16.81 13.42
C ASP A 22 -23.46 -16.60 12.57
N ARG A 23 -23.39 -15.70 11.58
CA ARG A 23 -24.52 -15.37 10.69
C ARG A 23 -24.88 -16.53 9.75
N LEU A 24 -23.88 -17.28 9.31
CA LEU A 24 -24.07 -18.46 8.48
C LEU A 24 -24.70 -19.59 9.29
N ASN A 25 -24.24 -19.80 10.54
CA ASN A 25 -24.84 -20.78 11.45
C ASN A 25 -26.30 -20.49 11.76
N GLU A 26 -26.63 -19.25 12.07
CA GLU A 26 -28.01 -18.83 12.34
C GLU A 26 -28.91 -19.10 11.11
N HIS A 27 -28.42 -18.80 9.91
CA HIS A 27 -29.15 -19.08 8.68
C HIS A 27 -29.33 -20.59 8.42
N ILE A 28 -28.29 -21.40 8.65
CA ILE A 28 -28.37 -22.86 8.48
C ILE A 28 -29.35 -23.48 9.48
N ALA A 29 -29.37 -22.99 10.72
CA ALA A 29 -30.33 -23.43 11.73
C ALA A 29 -31.77 -23.09 11.34
N ALA A 30 -31.99 -21.92 10.72
CA ALA A 30 -33.30 -21.48 10.27
C ALA A 30 -33.76 -22.09 8.93
N CYS A 31 -32.83 -22.47 8.04
CA CYS A 31 -33.14 -22.92 6.67
C CYS A 31 -32.80 -24.41 6.45
N PRO A 32 -33.81 -25.30 6.35
CA PRO A 32 -33.59 -26.74 6.20
C PRO A 32 -32.92 -27.11 4.86
N ALA A 33 -33.14 -26.32 3.81
CA ALA A 33 -32.53 -26.55 2.50
C ALA A 33 -31.01 -26.30 2.53
N CYS A 34 -30.55 -25.23 3.19
CA CYS A 34 -29.13 -24.93 3.35
C CYS A 34 -28.45 -25.96 4.29
N ALA A 35 -29.14 -26.41 5.34
CA ALA A 35 -28.65 -27.50 6.19
C ALA A 35 -28.47 -28.83 5.43
N ALA A 36 -29.42 -29.19 4.55
CA ALA A 36 -29.30 -30.37 3.72
C ALA A 36 -28.14 -30.25 2.71
N TYR A 37 -27.96 -29.06 2.11
CA TYR A 37 -26.86 -28.77 1.21
C TYR A 37 -25.49 -28.93 1.90
N GLN A 38 -25.32 -28.37 3.09
CA GLN A 38 -24.10 -28.51 3.89
C GLN A 38 -23.78 -29.98 4.20
N ARG A 39 -24.77 -30.76 4.64
CA ARG A 39 -24.58 -32.19 4.94
C ARG A 39 -24.10 -32.97 3.72
N ARG A 40 -24.67 -32.69 2.54
CA ARG A 40 -24.27 -33.35 1.29
C ARG A 40 -22.83 -33.01 0.90
N ASN A 41 -22.45 -31.73 0.95
CA ASN A 41 -21.09 -31.32 0.63
C ASN A 41 -20.08 -31.96 1.59
N ARG A 42 -20.34 -31.94 2.90
CA ARG A 42 -19.49 -32.60 3.89
C ARG A 42 -19.30 -34.10 3.62
N ALA A 43 -20.36 -34.80 3.22
CA ALA A 43 -20.27 -36.22 2.88
C ALA A 43 -19.39 -36.45 1.64
N ILE A 44 -19.49 -35.58 0.62
CA ILE A 44 -18.64 -35.63 -0.57
C ILE A 44 -17.17 -35.37 -0.21
N ASP A 45 -16.89 -34.37 0.61
CA ASP A 45 -15.52 -34.05 1.02
C ASP A 45 -14.89 -35.17 1.86
N MET A 46 -15.67 -35.81 2.72
CA MET A 46 -15.20 -36.96 3.50
C MET A 46 -14.83 -38.11 2.57
N ALA A 47 -15.70 -38.45 1.61
CA ALA A 47 -15.42 -39.49 0.62
C ALA A 47 -14.19 -39.16 -0.23
N LEU A 48 -14.07 -37.92 -0.71
CA LEU A 48 -12.91 -37.45 -1.47
C LEU A 48 -11.63 -37.52 -0.64
N ARG A 49 -11.66 -37.08 0.63
CA ARG A 49 -10.47 -37.17 1.50
C ARG A 49 -10.04 -38.61 1.72
N ASP A 50 -10.97 -39.53 1.86
CA ASP A 50 -10.65 -40.94 2.04
C ASP A 50 -10.02 -41.55 0.78
N GLU A 51 -10.46 -41.15 -0.42
CA GLU A 51 -9.84 -41.56 -1.68
C GLU A 51 -8.49 -40.86 -1.95
N LEU A 52 -8.36 -39.59 -1.59
CA LEU A 52 -7.14 -38.78 -1.76
C LEU A 52 -6.14 -38.96 -0.60
N ARG A 53 -6.31 -39.97 0.26
CA ARG A 53 -5.32 -40.33 1.28
C ARG A 53 -4.05 -40.85 0.63
N TRP A 54 -3.13 -39.93 0.35
CA TRP A 54 -1.72 -40.28 0.14
C TRP A 54 -1.15 -40.86 1.43
N GLU A 55 -0.35 -41.93 1.29
CA GLU A 55 0.42 -42.49 2.39
C GLU A 55 1.29 -41.40 3.01
N VAL A 56 0.96 -41.01 4.25
CA VAL A 56 1.70 -39.97 4.95
C VAL A 56 3.04 -40.57 5.40
N PRO A 57 4.19 -39.99 5.03
CA PRO A 57 5.49 -40.52 5.42
C PRO A 57 5.60 -40.61 6.95
N ALA A 58 5.93 -41.79 7.47
CA ALA A 58 6.00 -42.06 8.91
C ALA A 58 6.97 -41.10 9.65
N ALA A 59 8.02 -40.65 8.95
CA ALA A 59 8.95 -39.66 9.47
C ALA A 59 8.27 -38.30 9.73
N LEU A 60 7.37 -37.86 8.84
CA LEU A 60 6.67 -36.59 8.97
C LEU A 60 5.62 -36.65 10.08
N THR A 61 4.88 -37.76 10.18
CA THR A 61 3.93 -37.97 11.29
C THR A 61 4.64 -37.99 12.64
N ALA A 62 5.80 -38.63 12.74
CA ALA A 62 6.58 -38.65 13.99
C ALA A 62 7.06 -37.24 14.38
N GLN A 63 7.52 -36.43 13.42
CA GLN A 63 7.91 -35.04 13.67
C GLN A 63 6.71 -34.17 14.08
N LEU A 64 5.57 -34.30 13.42
CA LEU A 64 4.36 -33.56 13.76
C LEU A 64 3.82 -33.95 15.14
N VAL A 65 3.83 -35.25 15.48
CA VAL A 65 3.46 -35.73 16.81
C VAL A 65 4.44 -35.22 17.87
N ALA A 66 5.74 -35.19 17.58
CA ALA A 66 6.72 -34.60 18.47
C ALA A 66 6.40 -33.11 18.73
N ILE A 67 6.15 -32.33 17.67
CA ILE A 67 5.77 -30.90 17.77
C ILE A 67 4.46 -30.71 18.55
N ALA A 68 3.45 -31.55 18.30
CA ALA A 68 2.17 -31.46 19.00
C ALA A 68 2.30 -31.80 20.50
N LEU A 69 3.12 -32.80 20.85
CA LEU A 69 3.42 -33.18 22.23
C LEU A 69 4.32 -32.16 22.95
N GLN A 70 5.14 -31.43 22.20
CA GLN A 70 5.99 -30.35 22.73
C GLN A 70 5.19 -29.11 23.14
N GLY A 71 3.86 -29.10 22.91
CA GLY A 71 2.98 -28.00 23.28
C GLY A 71 3.27 -26.72 22.47
N PRO A 72 2.36 -25.75 22.44
CA PRO A 72 2.56 -24.52 21.69
C PRO A 72 3.62 -23.65 22.39
N HIS A 73 4.90 -23.93 22.12
CA HIS A 73 5.98 -22.96 22.25
C HIS A 73 6.08 -22.09 20.99
N PHE A 74 5.07 -22.14 20.12
CA PHE A 74 4.80 -21.05 19.20
C PHE A 74 4.35 -19.86 20.04
N SER A 75 5.32 -19.08 20.52
CA SER A 75 5.06 -17.71 20.88
C SER A 75 4.55 -17.05 19.60
N LEU A 76 3.22 -16.99 19.43
CA LEU A 76 2.57 -16.00 18.59
C LEU A 76 3.20 -14.68 19.03
N ALA A 77 4.12 -14.16 18.21
CA ALA A 77 4.88 -12.98 18.54
C ALA A 77 3.89 -11.94 19.06
N SER A 78 4.02 -11.58 20.34
CA SER A 78 3.04 -10.73 21.02
C SER A 78 2.88 -9.51 20.15
N ARG A 79 1.68 -9.32 19.58
CA ARG A 79 1.38 -8.20 18.69
C ARG A 79 1.93 -6.94 19.37
N PRO A 80 2.92 -6.25 18.78
CA PRO A 80 3.66 -5.22 19.51
C PRO A 80 2.65 -4.19 20.02
N ARG A 81 2.70 -3.92 21.33
CA ARG A 81 1.80 -2.97 21.99
C ARG A 81 1.81 -1.67 21.18
N ARG A 82 0.63 -1.17 20.80
CA ARG A 82 0.44 -0.02 19.91
C ARG A 82 1.29 1.20 20.32
N TRP A 83 1.53 1.38 21.61
CA TRP A 83 2.39 2.42 22.16
C TRP A 83 3.87 2.30 21.73
N TYR A 84 4.43 1.08 21.69
CA TYR A 84 5.80 0.84 21.24
C TYR A 84 5.98 1.24 19.77
N VAL A 85 5.01 0.86 18.92
CA VAL A 85 4.99 1.24 17.51
C VAL A 85 4.93 2.76 17.35
N VAL A 86 4.05 3.44 18.09
CA VAL A 86 3.94 4.91 18.08
C VAL A 86 5.25 5.56 18.50
N VAL A 87 5.88 5.09 19.59
CA VAL A 87 7.15 5.65 20.07
C VAL A 87 8.25 5.53 19.02
N VAL A 88 8.42 4.36 18.41
CA VAL A 88 9.43 4.15 17.36
C VAL A 88 9.19 5.07 16.17
N TYR A 89 7.95 5.20 15.69
CA TYR A 89 7.64 6.10 14.57
C TYR A 89 7.84 7.58 14.92
N THR A 90 7.48 8.01 16.13
CA THR A 90 7.73 9.40 16.55
C THR A 90 9.23 9.68 16.67
N LEU A 91 10.01 8.71 17.15
CA LEU A 91 11.45 8.85 17.28
C LEU A 91 12.13 8.93 15.91
N THR A 92 11.78 8.04 14.98
CA THR A 92 12.33 8.07 13.62
C THR A 92 11.96 9.34 12.87
N LEU A 93 10.74 9.83 13.05
CA LEU A 93 10.30 11.10 12.47
C LEU A 93 11.07 12.29 13.07
N MET A 94 11.33 12.28 14.38
CA MET A 94 12.13 13.32 15.02
C MET A 94 13.58 13.31 14.50
N VAL A 95 14.19 12.14 14.35
CA VAL A 95 15.54 11.99 13.78
C VAL A 95 15.59 12.53 12.35
N MET A 96 14.63 12.15 11.51
CA MET A 96 14.52 12.67 10.12
C MET A 96 14.38 14.19 10.09
N ALA A 97 13.53 14.77 10.95
CA ALA A 97 13.34 16.21 11.02
C ALA A 97 14.62 16.94 11.45
N VAL A 98 15.34 16.41 12.45
CA VAL A 98 16.62 16.97 12.89
C VAL A 98 17.68 16.86 11.80
N SER A 99 17.80 15.71 11.14
CA SER A 99 18.74 15.54 10.02
C SER A 99 18.44 16.52 8.88
N LEU A 100 17.17 16.73 8.55
CA LEU A 100 16.77 17.68 7.52
C LEU A 100 17.07 19.14 7.94
N ALA A 101 16.81 19.50 9.19
CA ALA A 101 17.11 20.83 9.71
C ALA A 101 18.61 21.13 9.73
N VAL A 102 19.44 20.13 10.04
CA VAL A 102 20.91 20.25 9.98
C VAL A 102 21.38 20.40 8.54
N ALA A 103 20.88 19.57 7.61
CA ALA A 103 21.21 19.68 6.20
C ALA A 103 20.81 21.05 5.63
N TRP A 104 19.64 21.56 6.03
CA TRP A 104 19.16 22.89 5.64
C TRP A 104 20.08 24.00 6.16
N ASN A 105 20.45 23.96 7.44
CA ASN A 105 21.37 24.95 8.03
C ASN A 105 22.74 24.93 7.35
N ILE A 106 23.29 23.75 7.08
CA ILE A 106 24.58 23.61 6.38
C ILE A 106 24.44 24.19 4.96
N GLY A 107 23.37 23.87 4.25
CA GLY A 107 23.07 24.44 2.93
C GLY A 107 23.03 25.97 2.93
N VAL A 108 22.28 26.57 3.86
CA VAL A 108 22.21 28.04 4.00
C VAL A 108 23.59 28.63 4.32
N SER A 109 24.32 28.03 5.26
CA SER A 109 25.65 28.51 5.64
C SER A 109 26.67 28.45 4.49
N LEU A 110 26.61 27.41 3.67
CA LEU A 110 27.46 27.24 2.48
C LEU A 110 27.08 28.24 1.39
N THR A 111 25.78 28.51 1.18
CA THR A 111 25.35 29.53 0.21
C THR A 111 25.80 30.94 0.61
N ALA A 112 25.79 31.26 1.90
CA ALA A 112 26.22 32.56 2.42
C ALA A 112 27.75 32.78 2.32
N GLN A 113 28.55 31.72 2.46
CA GLN A 113 30.02 31.83 2.47
C GLN A 113 30.66 31.69 1.09
N ILE A 114 30.06 30.91 0.18
CA ILE A 114 30.71 30.53 -1.09
C ILE A 114 30.18 31.37 -2.27
N GLY A 115 29.14 32.19 -2.08
CA GLY A 115 28.52 32.92 -3.20
C GLY A 115 27.92 31.99 -4.26
N LEU A 116 27.68 30.72 -3.89
CA LEU A 116 27.04 29.70 -4.73
C LEU A 116 25.68 30.17 -5.23
N GLY A 117 24.96 30.97 -4.44
CA GLY A 117 23.71 31.62 -4.88
C GLY A 117 23.91 32.52 -6.10
N ASP A 118 24.97 33.35 -6.11
CA ASP A 118 25.27 34.24 -7.23
C ASP A 118 25.83 33.49 -8.44
N ALA A 119 26.59 32.41 -8.22
CA ALA A 119 27.10 31.56 -9.29
C ALA A 119 25.98 30.75 -9.96
N LEU A 120 25.06 30.19 -9.15
CA LEU A 120 23.87 29.50 -9.65
C LEU A 120 22.92 30.48 -10.33
N ALA A 121 22.68 31.65 -9.74
CA ALA A 121 21.87 32.70 -10.37
C ALA A 121 22.45 33.16 -11.71
N ARG A 122 23.78 33.30 -11.81
CA ARG A 122 24.46 33.57 -13.10
C ARG A 122 24.34 32.41 -14.08
N ALA A 123 24.47 31.17 -13.63
CA ALA A 123 24.31 29.98 -14.48
C ALA A 123 22.87 29.82 -14.99
N LEU A 124 21.86 30.13 -14.17
CA LEU A 124 20.45 30.11 -14.57
C LEU A 124 20.05 31.34 -15.41
N ALA A 125 20.72 32.48 -15.27
CA ALA A 125 20.47 33.68 -16.09
C ALA A 125 21.17 33.64 -17.46
N ALA A 126 22.28 32.91 -17.57
CA ALA A 126 23.04 32.72 -18.81
C ALA A 126 22.22 32.24 -20.02
N PRO A 127 21.32 31.23 -19.91
CA PRO A 127 20.51 30.81 -21.05
C PRO A 127 19.53 31.89 -21.52
N GLY A 128 19.03 32.75 -20.64
CA GLY A 128 18.17 33.87 -21.02
C GLY A 128 18.92 34.95 -21.83
N GLN A 129 20.17 35.21 -21.47
CA GLN A 129 21.04 36.14 -22.19
C GLN A 129 21.44 35.58 -23.56
N TRP A 130 21.76 34.29 -23.63
CA TRP A 130 22.08 33.61 -24.88
C TRP A 130 20.87 33.55 -25.84
N LEU A 131 19.66 33.30 -25.32
CA LEU A 131 18.41 33.37 -26.08
C LEU A 131 18.13 34.78 -26.61
N ALA A 132 18.43 35.82 -25.82
CA ALA A 132 18.28 37.22 -26.25
C ALA A 132 19.26 37.60 -27.38
N ASP A 133 20.48 37.06 -27.37
CA ASP A 133 21.45 37.30 -28.45
C ASP A 133 21.15 36.46 -29.71
N LEU A 134 20.63 35.25 -29.56
CA LEU A 134 20.12 34.44 -30.68
C LEU A 134 18.92 35.07 -31.37
N THR A 135 17.98 35.63 -30.60
CA THR A 135 16.80 36.31 -31.14
C THR A 135 17.12 37.65 -31.82
N ARG A 136 18.27 38.25 -31.53
CA ARG A 136 18.81 39.39 -32.29
C ARG A 136 19.45 38.98 -33.59
N SER A 137 20.15 37.85 -33.63
CA SER A 137 20.93 37.41 -34.80
C SER A 137 20.09 36.68 -35.85
N LEU A 138 18.97 36.04 -35.48
CA LEU A 138 18.08 35.34 -36.41
C LEU A 138 16.61 35.76 -36.21
N PRO A 139 16.08 36.73 -36.98
CA PRO A 139 14.69 37.19 -36.85
C PRO A 139 13.64 36.12 -37.24
N GLU A 140 14.01 35.13 -38.06
CA GLU A 140 13.16 33.99 -38.44
C GLU A 140 12.90 33.00 -37.28
N SER A 141 13.80 32.90 -36.30
CA SER A 141 13.64 31.93 -35.19
C SER A 141 12.60 32.37 -34.15
N ARG A 142 12.08 33.61 -34.23
CA ARG A 142 11.07 34.15 -33.31
C ARG A 142 9.80 33.30 -33.28
N TYR A 143 9.35 32.79 -34.44
CA TYR A 143 8.19 31.91 -34.52
C TYR A 143 8.39 30.58 -33.79
N VAL A 144 9.58 29.98 -33.93
CA VAL A 144 9.90 28.69 -33.30
C VAL A 144 10.05 28.85 -31.79
N ILE A 145 10.62 29.97 -31.34
CA ILE A 145 10.80 30.28 -29.92
C ILE A 145 9.44 30.58 -29.26
N ASP A 146 8.58 31.37 -29.89
CA ASP A 146 7.24 31.64 -29.38
C ASP A 146 6.38 30.37 -29.32
N PHE A 147 6.53 29.48 -30.31
CA PHE A 147 5.87 28.17 -30.28
C PHE A 147 6.39 27.30 -29.12
N ALA A 148 7.71 27.21 -28.95
CA ALA A 148 8.31 26.44 -27.86
C ALA A 148 7.93 26.99 -26.47
N LEU A 149 7.83 28.31 -26.32
CA LEU A 149 7.38 28.94 -25.08
C LEU A 149 5.90 28.64 -24.79
N ARG A 150 5.02 28.64 -25.79
CA ARG A 150 3.61 28.24 -25.62
C ARG A 150 3.46 26.76 -25.26
N VAL A 151 4.24 25.89 -25.90
CA VAL A 151 4.25 24.45 -25.58
C VAL A 151 4.71 24.20 -24.16
N ARG A 152 5.76 24.90 -23.71
CA ARG A 152 6.23 24.86 -22.32
C ARG A 152 5.15 25.30 -21.35
N ASP A 153 4.44 26.39 -21.65
CA ASP A 153 3.40 26.93 -20.78
C ASP A 153 2.20 25.96 -20.67
N GLN A 154 1.80 25.33 -21.78
CA GLN A 154 0.81 24.25 -21.76
C GLN A 154 1.26 23.04 -20.95
N LEU A 155 2.52 22.63 -21.07
CA LEU A 155 3.09 21.53 -20.29
C LEU A 155 3.10 21.83 -18.79
N LEU A 156 3.44 23.06 -18.38
CA LEU A 156 3.39 23.49 -16.98
C LEU A 156 1.97 23.47 -16.43
N TRP A 157 0.99 23.90 -17.24
CA TRP A 157 -0.42 23.82 -16.88
C TRP A 157 -0.89 22.37 -16.70
N LEU A 158 -0.52 21.47 -17.62
CA LEU A 158 -0.83 20.04 -17.50
C LEU A 158 -0.18 19.41 -16.28
N LEU A 159 1.07 19.78 -15.98
CA LEU A 159 1.80 19.29 -14.81
C LEU A 159 1.14 19.78 -13.51
N LEU A 160 0.72 21.05 -13.46
CA LEU A 160 0.00 21.62 -12.32
C LEU A 160 -1.33 20.90 -12.09
N VAL A 161 -2.09 20.63 -13.16
CA VAL A 161 -3.33 19.85 -13.09
C VAL A 161 -3.05 18.42 -12.62
N ALA A 162 -2.01 17.76 -13.13
CA ALA A 162 -1.64 16.41 -12.73
C ALA A 162 -1.22 16.34 -11.25
N VAL A 163 -0.49 17.33 -10.75
CA VAL A 163 -0.11 17.44 -9.34
C VAL A 163 -1.33 17.70 -8.46
N LEU A 164 -2.20 18.63 -8.86
CA LEU A 164 -3.43 18.92 -8.14
C LEU A 164 -4.34 17.69 -8.07
N TRP A 165 -4.44 16.95 -9.17
CA TRP A 165 -5.16 15.70 -9.24
C TRP A 165 -4.53 14.63 -8.34
N ALA A 166 -3.20 14.47 -8.35
CA ALA A 166 -2.50 13.52 -7.47
C ALA A 166 -2.63 13.86 -5.98
N ILE A 167 -2.78 15.14 -5.62
CA ILE A 167 -3.07 15.57 -4.25
C ILE A 167 -4.52 15.26 -3.88
N LEU A 168 -5.47 15.44 -4.81
CA LEU A 168 -6.89 15.22 -4.60
C LEU A 168 -7.28 13.73 -4.59
N ASP A 169 -6.58 12.90 -5.37
CA ASP A 169 -6.76 11.45 -5.44
C ASP A 169 -6.17 10.72 -4.22
N ARG A 170 -5.60 11.45 -3.26
CA ARG A 170 -5.29 10.91 -1.93
C ARG A 170 -6.63 10.72 -1.20
N PRO A 171 -7.13 9.48 -1.02
CA PRO A 171 -8.37 9.29 -0.28
C PRO A 171 -8.17 9.86 1.14
N PRO A 172 -9.19 10.53 1.71
CA PRO A 172 -9.14 10.86 3.12
C PRO A 172 -8.97 9.52 3.84
N GLN A 173 -7.82 9.32 4.49
CA GLN A 173 -7.68 8.30 5.51
C GLN A 173 -8.64 8.69 6.61
N SER A 174 -9.89 8.28 6.43
CA SER A 174 -10.96 8.44 7.37
C SER A 174 -10.49 7.79 8.65
N SER A 175 -10.50 8.61 9.69
CA SER A 175 -10.27 8.34 11.10
C SER A 175 -11.25 7.31 11.69
N LEU A 176 -11.75 6.34 10.89
CA LEU A 176 -12.55 5.21 11.32
C LEU A 176 -11.68 4.05 11.79
N ALA A 177 -10.84 4.35 12.77
CA ALA A 177 -10.26 3.33 13.64
C ALA A 177 -10.03 3.90 15.05
N ARG A 178 -11.16 3.99 15.77
CA ARG A 178 -11.27 3.64 17.20
C ARG A 178 -11.03 4.76 18.20
N THR A 179 -12.12 5.41 18.61
CA THR A 179 -12.71 5.26 19.96
C THR A 179 -14.21 5.30 19.83
#